data_AF-A0A2S8NUR4-F1
#
_entry.id   AF-A0A2S8NUR4-F1
#
_cell.length_a   1.000
_cell.length_b   1.000
_cell.length_c   1.000
_cell.angle_alpha   90.00
_cell.angle_beta   90.00
_cell.angle_gamma   90.00
#
_symmetry.space_group_name_H-M   'P 1'
#
loop_
_entity.id
_entity.type
_entity.pdbx_description
1 polymer ?
#
loop_
_entity_poly.entity_id
_entity_poly.type
_entity_poly.pdbx_seq_one_letter_code
_entity_poly.pdbx_strand_id
1 'polypeptide(L)'
;MLRRKIFKDFLKNKKNLELRNQLIAFHLPLVKKMVKQFKYYPRVLTKEDLYQEGVLGLIKALNHYQDLGYDFISYATPTIKSEIRELIRKSHSPSIPQKTHKTNNLSFQEETYEPNKINNPNPHQLWLKQVNHEIF
;
A
#
# COMPACT_ATOMS: atom_id res chain seq x y z
N MET A 1 -24.09 -0.78 -27.19
CA MET A 1 -23.85 -1.97 -26.34
C MET A 1 -24.18 -1.64 -24.89
N LEU A 2 -24.98 -2.49 -24.25
CA LEU A 2 -25.69 -2.31 -22.96
C LEU A 2 -24.96 -1.50 -21.87
N ARG A 3 -23.62 -1.66 -21.74
CA ARG A 3 -22.80 -0.94 -20.76
C ARG A 3 -22.90 0.60 -20.88
N ARG A 4 -22.87 1.15 -22.11
CA ARG A 4 -23.00 2.61 -22.32
C ARG A 4 -24.39 3.12 -21.93
N LYS A 5 -25.43 2.28 -22.07
CA LYS A 5 -26.81 2.64 -21.70
C LYS A 5 -26.95 2.69 -20.17
N ILE A 6 -26.51 1.65 -19.47
CA ILE A 6 -26.47 1.59 -18.00
C ILE A 6 -25.70 2.79 -17.43
N PHE A 7 -24.54 3.10 -18.02
CA PHE A 7 -23.72 4.23 -17.58
C PHE A 7 -24.44 5.58 -17.76
N LYS A 8 -25.09 5.79 -18.92
CA LYS A 8 -25.91 6.99 -19.16
C LYS A 8 -27.09 7.10 -18.20
N ASP A 9 -27.77 5.99 -17.92
CA ASP A 9 -28.91 5.97 -17.01
C ASP A 9 -28.47 6.24 -15.56
N PHE A 10 -27.32 5.71 -15.15
CA PHE A 10 -26.70 6.01 -13.86
C PHE A 10 -26.30 7.49 -13.74
N LEU A 11 -25.73 8.09 -14.78
CA LEU A 11 -25.34 9.50 -14.76
C LEU A 11 -26.55 10.45 -14.64
N LYS A 12 -27.71 10.07 -15.20
CA LYS A 12 -28.96 10.81 -15.02
C LYS A 12 -29.49 10.72 -13.59
N ASN A 13 -29.34 9.58 -12.94
CA ASN A 13 -29.79 9.35 -11.57
C ASN A 13 -28.74 8.60 -10.74
N LYS A 14 -27.80 9.35 -10.15
CA LYS A 14 -26.72 8.81 -9.32
C LYS A 14 -27.19 8.17 -8.00
N LYS A 15 -28.44 8.39 -7.59
CA LYS A 15 -29.00 7.78 -6.37
C LYS A 15 -29.47 6.33 -6.59
N ASN A 16 -29.51 5.86 -7.83
CA ASN A 16 -29.91 4.48 -8.13
C ASN A 16 -28.81 3.49 -7.70
N LEU A 17 -29.04 2.82 -6.56
CA LEU A 17 -28.11 1.87 -5.97
C LEU A 17 -27.94 0.60 -6.82
N GLU A 18 -28.98 0.14 -7.50
CA GLU A 18 -28.91 -1.04 -8.36
C GLU A 18 -27.97 -0.82 -9.55
N LEU A 19 -28.13 0.32 -10.24
CA LEU A 19 -27.23 0.68 -11.34
C LEU A 19 -25.79 0.88 -10.85
N ARG A 20 -25.62 1.49 -9.67
CA ARG A 20 -24.31 1.64 -9.03
C ARG A 20 -23.65 0.29 -8.78
N ASN A 21 -24.38 -0.65 -8.17
CA ASN A 21 -23.86 -1.98 -7.85
C ASN A 21 -23.50 -2.78 -9.11
N GLN A 22 -24.33 -2.71 -10.15
CA GLN A 22 -24.03 -3.32 -11.46
C GLN A 22 -22.76 -2.72 -12.08
N LEU A 23 -22.62 -1.40 -12.07
CA LEU A 23 -21.44 -0.72 -12.60
C LEU A 23 -20.18 -1.08 -11.79
N ILE A 24 -20.26 -1.15 -10.47
CA ILE A 24 -19.15 -1.61 -9.63
C ILE A 24 -18.75 -3.03 -10.02
N ALA A 25 -19.71 -3.96 -10.07
CA ALA A 25 -19.48 -5.36 -10.42
C ALA A 25 -18.76 -5.52 -11.77
N PHE A 26 -19.17 -4.74 -12.79
CA PHE A 26 -18.52 -4.76 -14.10
C PHE A 26 -17.05 -4.33 -14.09
N HIS A 27 -16.65 -3.50 -13.12
CA HIS A 27 -15.29 -2.96 -13.04
C HIS A 27 -14.43 -3.64 -11.97
N LEU A 28 -14.96 -4.58 -11.18
CA LEU A 28 -14.16 -5.38 -10.24
C LEU A 28 -12.95 -6.10 -10.89
N PRO A 29 -13.06 -6.67 -12.12
CA PRO A 29 -11.90 -7.28 -12.78
C PRO A 29 -10.77 -6.30 -13.09
N LEU A 30 -11.10 -5.02 -13.34
CA LEU A 30 -10.11 -3.95 -13.54
C LEU A 30 -9.28 -3.77 -12.27
N VAL A 31 -9.94 -3.63 -11.11
CA VAL A 31 -9.26 -3.51 -9.81
C VAL A 31 -8.34 -4.71 -9.56
N LYS A 32 -8.84 -5.93 -9.80
CA LYS A 32 -8.02 -7.15 -9.65
C LYS A 32 -6.79 -7.15 -10.55
N LYS A 33 -6.91 -6.68 -11.81
CA LYS A 33 -5.77 -6.52 -12.73
C LYS A 33 -4.79 -5.45 -12.24
N MET A 34 -5.26 -4.37 -11.64
CA MET A 34 -4.42 -3.30 -11.11
C MET A 34 -3.63 -3.75 -9.88
N VAL A 35 -4.27 -4.42 -8.93
CA VAL A 35 -3.62 -4.97 -7.72
C VAL A 35 -2.50 -5.93 -8.09
N LYS A 36 -2.66 -6.74 -9.14
CA LYS A 36 -1.60 -7.62 -9.63
C LYS A 36 -0.33 -6.88 -10.07
N GLN A 37 -0.43 -5.62 -10.47
CA GLN A 37 0.72 -4.79 -10.90
C GLN A 37 1.53 -4.26 -9.71
N PHE A 38 0.97 -4.24 -8.50
CA PHE A 38 1.70 -3.90 -7.29
C PHE A 38 2.57 -5.10 -6.88
N LYS A 39 3.86 -5.04 -7.26
CA LYS A 39 4.86 -6.07 -6.93
C LYS A 39 5.39 -5.96 -5.50
N TYR A 40 5.41 -4.74 -4.97
CA TYR A 40 5.98 -4.43 -3.66
C TYR A 40 4.96 -3.67 -2.81
N TYR A 41 4.68 -4.19 -1.62
CA TYR A 41 3.88 -3.57 -0.57
C TYR A 41 4.34 -4.13 0.79
N PRO A 42 4.11 -3.41 1.90
CA PRO A 42 4.54 -3.83 3.23
C PRO A 42 4.00 -5.19 3.63
N ARG A 43 4.79 -5.95 4.40
CA ARG A 43 4.44 -7.30 4.86
C ARG A 43 3.18 -7.37 5.72
N VAL A 44 2.81 -6.25 6.33
CA VAL A 44 1.59 -6.10 7.14
C VAL A 44 0.31 -6.03 6.30
N LEU A 45 0.42 -5.79 5.00
CA LEU A 45 -0.70 -5.76 4.07
C LEU A 45 -0.73 -7.05 3.24
N THR A 46 -1.94 -7.44 2.85
CA THR A 46 -2.20 -8.56 1.94
C THR A 46 -2.66 -8.05 0.57
N LYS A 47 -2.65 -8.91 -0.46
CA LYS A 47 -3.20 -8.52 -1.77
C LYS A 47 -4.69 -8.25 -1.69
N GLU A 48 -5.37 -8.92 -0.79
CA GLU A 48 -6.78 -8.74 -0.46
C GLU A 48 -7.00 -7.32 0.10
N ASP A 49 -6.15 -6.83 1.01
CA ASP A 49 -6.25 -5.46 1.53
C ASP A 49 -6.10 -4.42 0.40
N LEU A 50 -5.11 -4.59 -0.46
CA LEU A 50 -4.89 -3.74 -1.64
C LEU A 50 -6.11 -3.79 -2.58
N TYR A 51 -6.74 -4.96 -2.73
CA TYR A 51 -7.95 -5.11 -3.54
C TYR A 51 -9.14 -4.37 -2.94
N GLN A 52 -9.37 -4.50 -1.63
CA GLN A 52 -10.45 -3.80 -0.95
C GLN A 52 -10.29 -2.28 -1.06
N GLU A 53 -9.08 -1.76 -0.82
CA GLU A 53 -8.80 -0.34 -0.99
C GLU A 53 -8.99 0.11 -2.44
N GLY A 54 -8.58 -0.72 -3.41
CA GLY A 54 -8.82 -0.47 -4.82
C GLY A 54 -10.31 -0.43 -5.18
N VAL A 55 -11.14 -1.26 -4.55
CA VAL A 55 -12.61 -1.23 -4.70
C VAL A 55 -13.19 0.06 -4.11
N LEU A 56 -12.70 0.53 -2.97
CA LEU A 56 -13.08 1.85 -2.43
C LEU A 56 -12.72 2.98 -3.39
N GLY A 57 -11.53 2.94 -4.00
CA GLY A 57 -11.13 3.88 -5.05
C GLY A 57 -12.01 3.82 -6.30
N LEU A 58 -12.43 2.63 -6.73
CA LEU A 58 -13.38 2.47 -7.84
C LEU A 58 -14.74 3.09 -7.50
N ILE A 59 -15.24 2.85 -6.30
CA ILE A 59 -16.51 3.43 -5.82
C ILE A 59 -16.42 4.95 -5.78
N LYS A 60 -15.32 5.49 -5.25
CA LYS A 60 -15.06 6.92 -5.19
C LYS A 60 -15.01 7.53 -6.60
N ALA A 61 -14.31 6.88 -7.53
CA ALA A 61 -14.27 7.31 -8.92
C ALA A 61 -15.66 7.31 -9.56
N LEU A 62 -16.45 6.25 -9.36
CA LEU A 62 -17.80 6.14 -9.91
C LEU A 62 -18.73 7.25 -9.38
N ASN A 63 -18.64 7.59 -8.10
CA ASN A 63 -19.45 8.63 -7.48
C ASN A 63 -19.17 10.02 -8.09
N HIS A 64 -17.89 10.34 -8.36
CA HIS A 64 -17.45 11.66 -8.80
C HIS A 64 -17.35 11.81 -10.32
N TYR A 65 -17.35 10.71 -11.07
CA TYR A 65 -17.24 10.74 -12.52
C TYR A 65 -18.37 11.55 -13.17
N GLN A 66 -18.00 12.30 -14.22
CA GLN A 66 -18.88 13.06 -15.09
C GLN A 66 -18.49 12.74 -16.54
N ASP A 67 -19.48 12.54 -17.40
CA ASP A 67 -19.22 12.26 -18.83
C ASP A 67 -18.90 13.57 -19.55
N LEU A 68 -17.62 13.94 -19.53
CA LEU A 68 -17.07 15.09 -20.27
C LEU A 68 -16.39 14.64 -21.58
N GLY A 69 -16.73 13.46 -22.10
CA GLY A 69 -16.16 12.91 -23.34
C GLY A 69 -14.93 12.02 -23.17
N TYR A 70 -14.47 11.76 -21.93
CA TYR A 70 -13.40 10.80 -21.65
C TYR A 70 -13.95 9.49 -21.07
N ASP A 71 -13.26 8.38 -21.35
CA ASP A 71 -13.68 7.06 -20.87
C ASP A 71 -13.55 6.94 -19.34
N PHE A 72 -14.50 6.24 -18.72
CA PHE A 72 -14.52 6.02 -17.28
C PHE A 72 -13.27 5.29 -16.78
N ILE A 73 -12.74 4.32 -17.54
CA ILE A 73 -11.55 3.56 -17.11
C ILE A 73 -10.35 4.50 -17.02
N SER A 74 -10.18 5.39 -17.99
CA SER A 74 -9.11 6.40 -18.00
C SER A 74 -9.19 7.32 -16.78
N TYR A 75 -10.40 7.70 -16.37
CA TYR A 75 -10.64 8.50 -15.17
C TYR A 75 -10.42 7.73 -13.86
N ALA A 76 -10.93 6.50 -13.76
CA ALA A 76 -10.91 5.73 -12.53
C ALA A 76 -9.52 5.15 -12.21
N THR A 77 -8.72 4.84 -13.23
CA THR A 77 -7.39 4.24 -13.07
C THR A 77 -6.46 5.04 -12.13
N PRO A 78 -6.24 6.36 -12.31
CA PRO A 78 -5.40 7.12 -11.39
C PRO A 78 -5.97 7.14 -9.95
N THR A 79 -7.30 7.24 -9.79
CA THR A 79 -7.96 7.23 -8.47
C THR A 79 -7.80 5.90 -7.74
N ILE A 80 -8.05 4.77 -8.41
CA ILE A 80 -7.85 3.43 -7.83
C ILE A 80 -6.40 3.27 -7.40
N LYS A 81 -5.46 3.69 -8.26
CA LYS A 81 -4.03 3.59 -7.97
C LYS A 81 -3.61 4.49 -6.81
N SER A 82 -4.21 5.68 -6.68
CA SER A 82 -3.90 6.62 -5.58
C SER A 82 -4.38 6.07 -4.25
N GLU A 83 -5.59 5.51 -4.16
CA GLU A 83 -6.10 4.93 -2.90
C GLU A 83 -5.23 3.74 -2.44
N ILE A 84 -4.85 2.84 -3.35
CA ILE A 84 -3.96 1.71 -3.01
C ILE A 84 -2.59 2.21 -2.50
N ARG A 85 -2.03 3.24 -3.14
CA ARG A 85 -0.76 3.84 -2.70
C ARG A 85 -0.89 4.54 -1.36
N GLU A 86 -2.02 5.18 -1.11
CA GLU A 86 -2.31 5.86 0.14
C GLU A 86 -2.37 4.87 1.30
N LEU A 87 -3.01 3.70 1.12
CA LEU A 87 -2.97 2.60 2.09
C LEU A 87 -1.53 2.17 2.39
N ILE A 88 -0.74 1.91 1.34
CA ILE A 88 0.67 1.53 1.48
C ILE A 88 1.46 2.62 2.23
N ARG A 89 1.22 3.90 1.95
CA ARG A 89 1.89 5.00 2.64
C ARG A 89 1.51 5.04 4.13
N LYS A 90 0.22 4.88 4.44
CA LYS A 90 -0.28 4.87 5.83
C LYS A 90 0.28 3.70 6.64
N SER A 91 0.47 2.53 6.04
CA SER A 91 1.03 1.38 6.76
C SER A 91 2.49 1.55 7.20
N HIS A 92 3.23 2.53 6.66
CA HIS A 92 4.57 2.89 7.13
C HIS A 92 4.56 3.90 8.28
N SER A 93 3.40 4.42 8.67
CA SER A 93 3.31 5.41 9.75
C SER A 93 3.55 4.76 11.12
N PRO A 94 4.44 5.31 11.96
CA PRO A 94 4.72 4.79 13.30
C PRO A 94 3.51 4.86 14.24
N SER A 95 2.46 5.62 13.89
CA SER A 95 1.24 5.74 14.69
C SER A 95 0.31 4.52 14.64
N ILE A 96 0.55 3.55 13.76
CA ILE A 96 -0.28 2.35 13.65
C ILE A 96 0.46 1.20 14.34
N PRO A 97 -0.08 0.64 15.46
CA PRO A 97 0.49 -0.54 16.08
C PRO A 97 0.56 -1.69 15.07
N GLN A 98 1.77 -2.04 14.64
CA GLN A 98 1.96 -3.17 13.75
C GLN A 98 1.90 -4.43 14.59
N LYS A 99 0.94 -5.32 14.29
CA LYS A 99 0.94 -6.68 14.85
C LYS A 99 2.14 -7.39 14.23
N THR A 100 3.28 -7.34 14.90
CA THR A 100 4.45 -8.11 14.53
C THR A 100 4.07 -9.57 14.74
N HIS A 101 3.68 -10.26 13.67
CA HIS A 101 3.77 -11.70 13.68
C HIS A 101 5.25 -12.00 13.92
N LYS A 102 5.60 -12.43 15.13
CA LYS A 102 6.90 -13.05 15.42
C LYS A 102 7.07 -14.14 14.38
N THR A 103 7.82 -13.86 13.32
CA THR A 103 8.41 -14.93 12.54
C THR A 103 9.41 -15.56 13.49
N ASN A 104 9.15 -16.78 13.93
CA ASN A 104 10.10 -17.57 14.72
C ASN A 104 11.34 -17.98 13.88
N ASN A 105 11.81 -17.12 12.97
CA ASN A 105 12.94 -17.33 12.08
C ASN A 105 13.56 -15.99 11.61
N LEU A 106 13.73 -15.02 12.52
CA LEU A 106 14.96 -14.26 12.51
C LEU A 106 15.57 -14.45 13.90
N SER A 107 16.68 -15.15 13.93
CA SER A 107 17.70 -15.03 14.95
C SER A 107 18.16 -13.57 15.01
N PHE A 108 17.34 -12.68 15.57
CA PHE A 108 17.89 -11.73 16.51
C PHE A 108 18.31 -12.58 17.71
N GLN A 109 19.49 -13.20 17.59
CA GLN A 109 20.26 -13.48 18.78
C GLN A 109 20.45 -12.10 19.39
N GLU A 110 19.81 -11.86 20.53
CA GLU A 110 20.41 -10.96 21.50
C GLU A 110 21.80 -11.54 21.74
N GLU A 111 22.79 -11.10 20.96
CA GLU A 111 24.17 -11.22 21.39
C GLU A 111 24.22 -10.37 22.66
N THR A 112 23.97 -11.03 23.79
CA THR A 112 24.44 -10.57 25.09
C THR A 112 25.88 -10.17 24.85
N TYR A 113 26.16 -8.88 24.94
CA TYR A 113 27.47 -8.31 24.73
C TYR A 113 28.38 -8.86 25.83
N GLU A 114 28.92 -10.05 25.62
CA GLU A 114 29.94 -10.66 26.46
C GLU A 114 31.22 -9.85 26.21
N PRO A 115 31.72 -9.10 27.20
CA PRO A 115 32.72 -8.06 26.99
C PRO A 115 34.11 -8.58 26.55
N ASN A 116 34.28 -9.89 26.40
CA ASN A 116 35.58 -10.53 26.21
C ASN A 116 35.61 -11.47 25.00
N LYS A 117 35.62 -10.92 23.78
CA LYS A 117 36.34 -11.44 22.59
C LYS A 117 36.05 -10.57 21.36
N ILE A 118 36.83 -9.50 21.17
CA ILE A 118 36.85 -8.73 19.92
C ILE A 118 38.30 -8.71 19.42
N ASN A 119 38.62 -9.60 18.48
CA ASN A 119 39.90 -9.57 17.76
C ASN A 119 39.89 -8.60 16.57
N ASN A 120 38.81 -7.82 16.36
CA ASN A 120 38.78 -6.78 15.34
C ASN A 120 37.96 -5.57 15.83
N PRO A 121 38.61 -4.53 16.37
CA PRO A 121 37.92 -3.38 16.99
C PRO A 121 37.10 -2.60 15.96
N ASN A 122 35.93 -2.10 16.38
CA ASN A 122 35.11 -1.26 15.52
C ASN A 122 35.75 0.13 15.29
N PRO A 123 35.32 0.90 14.27
CA PRO A 123 35.89 2.22 13.95
C PRO A 123 35.89 3.23 15.11
N HIS A 124 34.88 3.19 15.98
CA HIS A 124 34.80 4.03 17.17
C HIS A 124 35.78 3.58 18.27
N GLN A 125 35.97 2.27 18.46
CA GLN A 125 36.99 1.72 19.36
C GLN A 125 38.41 1.99 18.87
N LEU A 126 38.62 2.01 17.55
CA LEU A 126 39.88 2.47 16.94
C LEU A 126 40.14 3.94 17.24
N TRP A 127 39.13 4.80 17.07
CA TRP A 127 39.23 6.23 17.38
C TRP A 127 39.55 6.48 18.86
N LEU A 128 38.86 5.81 19.79
CA LEU A 128 39.13 5.94 21.23
C LEU A 128 40.54 5.49 21.61
N LYS A 129 41.07 4.43 20.99
CA LYS A 129 42.47 4.02 21.19
C LYS A 129 43.44 5.09 20.68
N GLN A 130 43.15 5.68 19.54
CA GLN A 130 44.00 6.70 18.93
C GLN A 130 44.09 7.95 19.82
N VAL A 131 42.96 8.41 20.36
CA VAL A 131 42.88 9.57 21.24
C VAL A 131 43.58 9.32 22.59
N ASN A 132 43.48 8.11 23.14
CA ASN A 132 44.12 7.76 24.42
C ASN A 132 45.65 7.59 24.32
N HIS A 133 46.20 7.42 23.12
CA HIS A 133 47.65 7.38 22.89
C HIS A 133 48.27 8.76 22.64
N GLU A 134 47.46 9.80 22.42
CA GLU A 134 47.93 11.18 22.19
C GLU A 134 47.91 12.06 23.44
N ILE A 135 47.48 11.52 24.58
CA ILE A 135 47.55 12.17 25.88
C ILE A 135 48.61 11.46 26.74
N PHE A 136 49.88 11.56 26.36
CA PHE A 136 51.06 11.52 27.23
C PHE A 136 52.29 12.03 26.47
#